data_AF-A0A843VHI3-F1
#
_entry.id   AF-A0A843VHI3-F1
#
_cell.length_a   1.000
_cell.length_b   1.000
_cell.length_c   1.000
_cell.angle_alpha   90.00
_cell.angle_beta   90.00
_cell.angle_gamma   90.00
#
_symmetry.space_group_name_H-M   'P 1'
#
loop_
_entity.id
_entity.type
_entity.pdbx_description
1 polymer ?
#
loop_
_entity_poly.entity_id
_entity_poly.type
_entity_poly.pdbx_seq_one_letter_code
_entity_poly.pdbx_strand_id
1 'polypeptide(L)'
;MENKLNGCYLRRAPGTRPPLCDADEDPDAAWNVPMKACITPYSRKVNKAKGSELLPWPRRLTAPPTRLEELGITNEVFHEDTEVWRWRVSQYWKQIKSATEKYSFRNIMDMRANLGGFAASLMDKDVWVMNVVPVNESTKLNIIYDRGLIGTLHDWCESFSAYPRTYDLLHAWLLFSNIEERGCSTEDLLIEMDRIVRPLGFIIIRDKPSVINYIQKYLKALRWDGWSSVEPKIDALSSGEESILIARKKLWKEGPEKLREGNPKEEEEPASSFAHHLAIAPTFAYSFLYLSGRIKFPPTTS
;
A
#
# COMPACT_ATOMS: atom_id res chain seq x y z
N MET A 1 -19.20 -30.41 24.52
CA MET A 1 -19.60 -29.00 24.33
C MET A 1 -18.56 -28.34 23.45
N GLU A 2 -18.91 -27.97 22.23
CA GLU A 2 -18.01 -27.22 21.34
C GLU A 2 -17.67 -25.86 21.97
N ASN A 3 -16.41 -25.67 22.35
CA ASN A 3 -15.91 -24.43 22.92
C ASN A 3 -15.75 -23.41 21.77
N LYS A 4 -16.84 -22.71 21.44
CA LYS A 4 -16.91 -21.61 20.45
C LYS A 4 -16.21 -20.37 21.03
N LEU A 5 -15.45 -19.61 20.25
CA LEU A 5 -14.79 -18.35 20.68
C LEU A 5 -15.76 -17.35 21.32
N ASN A 6 -16.95 -17.19 20.75
CA ASN A 6 -18.00 -16.32 21.29
C ASN A 6 -18.59 -16.84 22.61
N GLY A 7 -18.26 -18.06 23.04
CA GLY A 7 -18.68 -18.60 24.33
C GLY A 7 -18.23 -17.73 25.51
N CYS A 8 -17.07 -17.07 25.40
CA CYS A 8 -16.63 -16.12 26.43
C CYS A 8 -17.48 -14.84 26.43
N TYR A 9 -17.87 -14.33 25.27
CA TYR A 9 -18.72 -13.14 25.16
C TYR A 9 -20.13 -13.38 25.68
N LEU A 10 -20.72 -14.55 25.39
CA LEU A 10 -22.08 -14.91 25.80
C LEU A 10 -22.22 -15.20 27.30
N ARG A 11 -21.11 -15.48 28.00
CA ARG A 11 -21.11 -15.76 29.46
C ARG A 11 -20.94 -14.51 30.33
N ARG A 12 -20.82 -13.33 29.72
CA ARG A 12 -20.64 -12.08 30.45
C ARG A 12 -21.92 -11.76 31.24
N ALA A 13 -21.76 -11.27 32.47
CA ALA A 13 -22.89 -10.89 33.30
C ALA A 13 -23.68 -9.74 32.65
N PRO A 14 -25.02 -9.70 32.80
CA PRO A 14 -25.81 -8.57 32.34
C PRO A 14 -25.29 -7.24 32.90
N GLY A 15 -25.19 -6.21 32.06
CA GLY A 15 -24.66 -4.90 32.45
C GLY A 15 -23.13 -4.77 32.44
N THR A 16 -22.38 -5.80 32.05
CA THR A 16 -20.91 -5.70 31.90
C THR A 16 -20.53 -4.67 30.85
N ARG A 17 -19.62 -3.75 31.18
CA ARG A 17 -19.05 -2.77 30.24
C ARG A 17 -17.69 -3.20 29.70
N PRO A 18 -17.34 -2.91 28.44
CA PRO A 18 -18.24 -2.39 27.39
C PRO A 18 -19.26 -3.46 26.93
N PRO A 19 -20.49 -3.08 26.51
CA PRO A 19 -21.48 -4.02 25.96
C PRO A 19 -20.98 -4.68 24.68
N LEU A 20 -21.71 -5.69 24.18
CA LEU A 20 -21.48 -6.20 22.82
C LEU A 20 -22.09 -5.22 21.80
N CYS A 21 -21.47 -5.08 20.63
CA CYS A 21 -22.04 -4.25 19.56
C CYS A 21 -23.30 -4.90 18.99
N ASP A 22 -24.18 -4.09 18.40
CA ASP A 22 -25.40 -4.59 17.77
C ASP A 22 -25.05 -5.48 16.57
N ALA A 23 -25.88 -6.50 16.32
CA ALA A 23 -25.56 -7.54 15.33
C ALA A 23 -25.71 -7.08 13.87
N ASP A 24 -26.38 -5.96 13.65
CA ASP A 24 -26.57 -5.27 12.38
C ASP A 24 -25.44 -4.28 12.06
N GLU A 25 -24.53 -4.01 13.00
CA GLU A 25 -23.35 -3.18 12.75
C GLU A 25 -22.30 -3.93 11.95
N ASP A 26 -21.74 -3.27 10.94
CA ASP A 26 -20.62 -3.78 10.19
C ASP A 26 -19.31 -3.67 11.02
N PRO A 27 -18.70 -4.79 11.47
CA PRO A 27 -17.43 -4.77 12.20
C PRO A 27 -16.26 -4.18 11.41
N ASP A 28 -16.34 -4.22 10.07
CA ASP A 28 -15.25 -3.86 9.17
C ASP A 28 -15.34 -2.39 8.69
N ALA A 29 -16.40 -1.68 9.11
CA ALA A 29 -16.60 -0.28 8.77
C ALA A 29 -15.64 0.63 9.55
N ALA A 30 -14.51 0.99 8.93
CA ALA A 30 -13.42 1.72 9.59
C ALA A 30 -13.14 3.14 9.05
N TRP A 31 -13.88 3.61 8.03
CA TRP A 31 -13.67 4.94 7.43
C TRP A 31 -14.82 5.92 7.71
N ASN A 32 -14.51 7.04 8.37
CA ASN A 32 -15.49 8.07 8.75
C ASN A 32 -16.64 7.58 9.67
N VAL A 33 -16.46 6.42 10.31
CA VAL A 33 -17.41 5.85 11.27
C VAL A 33 -17.02 6.29 12.69
N PRO A 34 -17.98 6.73 13.53
CA PRO A 34 -17.71 7.01 14.94
C PRO A 34 -17.34 5.76 15.73
N MET A 35 -16.34 5.87 16.58
CA MET A 35 -15.93 4.80 17.47
C MET A 35 -17.01 4.53 18.52
N LYS A 36 -17.46 3.28 18.64
CA LYS A 36 -18.41 2.84 19.66
C LYS A 36 -17.70 2.13 20.80
N ALA A 37 -18.13 2.38 22.02
CA ALA A 37 -17.60 1.72 23.22
C ALA A 37 -18.26 0.33 23.42
N CYS A 38 -18.17 -0.54 22.42
CA CYS A 38 -18.72 -1.90 22.43
C CYS A 38 -17.70 -2.92 21.91
N ILE A 39 -17.92 -4.21 22.16
CA ILE A 39 -17.10 -5.32 21.66
C ILE A 39 -17.86 -6.05 20.57
N THR A 40 -17.28 -6.12 19.37
CA THR A 40 -17.89 -6.88 18.27
C THR A 40 -17.60 -8.38 18.43
N PRO A 41 -18.63 -9.25 18.49
CA PRO A 41 -18.42 -10.70 18.50
C PRO A 41 -17.78 -11.19 17.19
N TYR A 42 -17.13 -12.34 17.23
CA TYR A 42 -16.62 -12.96 15.99
C TYR A 42 -17.76 -13.38 15.06
N SER A 43 -17.53 -13.29 13.74
CA SER A 43 -18.46 -13.83 12.74
C SER A 43 -18.71 -15.32 12.98
N ARG A 44 -19.84 -15.84 12.49
CA ARG A 44 -20.25 -17.24 12.75
C ARG A 44 -19.20 -18.24 12.26
N LYS A 45 -18.54 -18.00 11.12
CA LYS A 45 -17.48 -18.89 10.62
C LYS A 45 -16.18 -18.70 11.40
N VAL A 46 -15.73 -17.48 11.67
CA VAL A 46 -14.52 -17.23 12.48
C VAL A 46 -14.64 -17.85 13.88
N ASN A 47 -15.83 -17.72 14.47
CA ASN A 47 -16.17 -18.33 15.75
C ASN A 47 -16.10 -19.87 15.73
N LYS A 48 -16.47 -20.49 14.59
CA LYS A 48 -16.37 -21.94 14.36
C LYS A 48 -14.92 -22.38 14.10
N ALA A 49 -14.18 -21.59 13.33
CA ALA A 49 -12.78 -21.75 12.94
C ALA A 49 -11.78 -21.47 14.08
N LYS A 50 -12.25 -20.98 15.23
CA LYS A 50 -11.45 -20.57 16.39
C LYS A 50 -10.34 -19.55 16.09
N GLY A 51 -10.45 -18.82 14.98
CA GLY A 51 -9.38 -17.91 14.52
C GLY A 51 -8.04 -18.60 14.21
N SER A 52 -8.00 -19.95 14.23
CA SER A 52 -6.77 -20.76 14.15
C SER A 52 -6.58 -21.42 12.78
N GLU A 53 -7.44 -21.13 11.80
CA GLU A 53 -7.35 -21.71 10.44
C GLU A 53 -6.31 -21.00 9.57
N LEU A 54 -5.75 -19.86 10.01
CA LEU A 54 -4.67 -19.21 9.28
C LEU A 54 -3.38 -20.03 9.40
N LEU A 55 -2.81 -20.39 8.25
CA LEU A 55 -1.50 -21.04 8.20
C LEU A 55 -0.41 -20.12 8.80
N PRO A 56 0.68 -20.67 9.34
CA PRO A 56 1.81 -19.86 9.79
C PRO A 56 2.44 -19.10 8.62
N TRP A 57 3.03 -17.95 8.92
CA TRP A 57 3.90 -17.25 7.97
C TRP A 57 5.11 -18.13 7.60
N PRO A 58 5.56 -18.16 6.33
CA PRO A 58 5.06 -17.42 5.16
C PRO A 58 3.95 -18.15 4.37
N ARG A 59 3.52 -19.35 4.78
CA ARG A 59 2.58 -20.18 4.01
C ARG A 59 1.20 -19.52 3.80
N ARG A 60 0.71 -18.74 4.76
CA ARG A 60 -0.54 -17.97 4.61
C ARG A 60 -0.51 -16.91 3.52
N LEU A 61 0.66 -16.55 3.00
CA LEU A 61 0.77 -15.54 1.96
C LEU A 61 0.12 -15.99 0.63
N THR A 62 0.11 -17.29 0.35
CA THR A 62 -0.45 -17.87 -0.89
C THR A 62 -1.57 -18.87 -0.63
N ALA A 63 -1.95 -19.09 0.63
CA ALA A 63 -3.05 -19.97 1.00
C ALA A 63 -4.35 -19.15 1.14
N PRO A 64 -5.46 -19.59 0.54
CA PRO A 64 -6.73 -18.88 0.63
C PRO A 64 -7.24 -18.87 2.09
N PRO A 65 -7.52 -17.70 2.68
CA PRO A 65 -8.07 -17.64 4.03
C PRO A 65 -9.54 -18.03 4.06
N THR A 66 -10.02 -18.56 5.19
CA THR A 66 -11.39 -19.10 5.28
C THR A 66 -12.48 -18.03 5.26
N ARG A 67 -12.13 -16.75 5.46
CA ARG A 67 -13.03 -15.61 5.33
C ARG A 67 -13.38 -15.25 3.88
N LEU A 68 -12.66 -15.74 2.85
CA LEU A 68 -12.93 -15.40 1.45
C LEU A 68 -14.41 -15.59 1.05
N GLU A 69 -15.01 -16.69 1.48
CA GLU A 69 -16.42 -16.98 1.20
C GLU A 69 -17.39 -15.98 1.84
N GLU A 70 -17.06 -15.41 3.01
CA GLU A 70 -17.89 -14.37 3.65
C GLU A 70 -17.87 -13.07 2.82
N LEU A 71 -16.81 -12.89 2.03
CA LEU A 71 -16.62 -11.74 1.13
C LEU A 71 -17.10 -12.03 -0.30
N GLY A 72 -17.70 -13.20 -0.55
CA GLY A 72 -18.16 -13.60 -1.88
C GLY A 72 -17.02 -13.91 -2.86
N ILE A 73 -15.81 -14.19 -2.36
CA ILE A 73 -14.64 -14.51 -3.18
C ILE A 73 -14.38 -16.01 -3.11
N THR A 74 -14.20 -16.67 -4.25
CA THR A 74 -13.88 -18.10 -4.29
C THR A 74 -12.37 -18.34 -4.18
N ASN A 75 -11.98 -19.57 -3.81
CA ASN A 75 -10.57 -19.93 -3.72
C ASN A 75 -9.88 -19.84 -5.09
N GLU A 76 -10.61 -20.14 -6.16
CA GLU A 76 -10.12 -20.07 -7.54
C GLU A 76 -9.74 -18.63 -7.91
N VAL A 77 -10.59 -17.65 -7.59
CA VAL A 77 -10.31 -16.22 -7.83
C VAL A 77 -9.09 -15.77 -7.04
N PHE A 78 -8.93 -16.23 -5.79
CA PHE A 78 -7.76 -15.89 -4.97
C PHE A 78 -6.45 -16.48 -5.53
N HIS A 79 -6.48 -17.73 -5.99
CA HIS A 79 -5.34 -18.38 -6.61
C HIS A 79 -4.96 -17.72 -7.93
N GLU A 80 -5.95 -17.40 -8.76
CA GLU A 80 -5.76 -16.68 -10.02
C GLU A 80 -5.14 -15.30 -9.79
N ASP A 81 -5.63 -14.51 -8.82
CA ASP A 81 -5.01 -13.23 -8.42
C ASP A 81 -3.53 -13.43 -8.05
N THR A 82 -3.23 -14.43 -7.24
CA THR A 82 -1.87 -14.71 -6.78
C THR A 82 -0.93 -15.12 -7.92
N GLU A 83 -1.36 -15.97 -8.84
CA GLU A 83 -0.56 -16.39 -10.00
C GLU A 83 -0.32 -15.24 -10.98
N VAL A 84 -1.38 -14.49 -11.30
CA VAL A 84 -1.29 -13.34 -12.21
C VAL A 84 -0.34 -12.28 -11.64
N TRP A 85 -0.45 -11.94 -10.36
CA TRP A 85 0.48 -10.98 -9.75
C TRP A 85 1.92 -11.46 -9.72
N ARG A 86 2.15 -12.75 -9.48
CA ARG A 86 3.50 -13.32 -9.53
C ARG A 86 4.13 -13.12 -10.90
N TRP A 87 3.34 -13.37 -11.94
CA TRP A 87 3.77 -13.14 -13.32
C TRP A 87 3.98 -11.64 -13.60
N ARG A 88 3.03 -10.77 -13.28
CA ARG A 88 3.11 -9.31 -13.51
C ARG A 88 4.33 -8.69 -12.84
N VAL A 89 4.55 -8.98 -11.55
CA VAL A 89 5.71 -8.50 -10.79
C VAL A 89 7.02 -8.96 -11.43
N SER A 90 7.09 -10.20 -11.93
CA SER A 90 8.28 -10.70 -12.62
C SER A 90 8.62 -9.87 -13.88
N GLN A 91 7.60 -9.37 -14.60
CA GLN A 91 7.81 -8.53 -15.78
C GLN A 91 8.25 -7.12 -15.39
N TYR A 92 7.59 -6.50 -14.41
CA TYR A 92 7.99 -5.18 -13.88
C TYR A 92 9.44 -5.20 -13.42
N TRP A 93 9.84 -6.23 -12.67
CA TRP A 93 11.20 -6.33 -12.15
C TRP A 93 12.25 -6.50 -13.25
N LYS A 94 11.92 -7.22 -14.33
CA LYS A 94 12.80 -7.34 -15.50
C LYS A 94 13.02 -5.99 -16.19
N GLN A 95 11.94 -5.25 -16.45
CA GLN A 95 12.00 -3.93 -17.10
C GLN A 95 12.78 -2.92 -16.26
N ILE A 96 12.53 -2.89 -14.95
CA ILE A 96 13.23 -1.96 -14.05
C ILE A 96 14.71 -2.32 -13.91
N LYS A 97 15.05 -3.62 -13.81
CA LYS A 97 16.46 -4.07 -13.77
C LYS A 97 17.24 -3.69 -15.02
N SER A 98 16.62 -3.79 -16.21
CA SER A 98 17.29 -3.35 -17.45
C SER A 98 17.59 -1.86 -17.48
N ALA A 99 16.83 -1.05 -16.72
CA ALA A 99 17.01 0.40 -16.70
C ALA A 99 18.12 0.86 -15.74
N THR A 100 18.63 0.04 -14.81
CA THR A 100 19.64 0.48 -13.82
C THR A 100 20.38 -0.65 -13.10
N GLU A 101 21.69 -0.46 -12.92
CA GLU A 101 22.62 -1.42 -12.31
C GLU A 101 22.57 -1.50 -10.77
N LYS A 102 22.02 -0.48 -10.09
CA LYS A 102 21.98 -0.38 -8.61
C LYS A 102 20.59 0.04 -8.13
N TYR A 103 19.71 -0.91 -7.86
CA TYR A 103 18.52 -0.67 -7.04
C TYR A 103 18.39 -1.67 -5.91
N SER A 104 18.40 -1.14 -4.69
CA SER A 104 17.71 -1.74 -3.55
C SER A 104 16.47 -0.87 -3.34
N PHE A 105 15.35 -1.27 -3.95
CA PHE A 105 14.06 -0.84 -3.42
C PHE A 105 13.99 -1.35 -1.99
N ARG A 106 13.51 -0.52 -1.07
CA ARG A 106 13.27 -0.95 0.32
C ARG A 106 11.84 -0.69 0.72
N ASN A 107 11.29 0.46 0.32
CA ASN A 107 9.93 0.85 0.68
C ASN A 107 9.07 0.95 -0.57
N ILE A 108 8.04 0.12 -0.66
CA ILE A 108 7.10 0.08 -1.78
C ILE A 108 5.70 0.36 -1.24
N MET A 109 4.89 1.09 -2.00
CA MET A 109 3.47 1.24 -1.73
C MET A 109 2.66 0.66 -2.89
N ASP A 110 1.76 -0.27 -2.58
CA ASP A 110 0.71 -0.68 -3.50
C ASP A 110 -0.53 0.16 -3.21
N MET A 111 -0.81 1.13 -4.07
CA MET A 111 -1.81 2.16 -3.81
C MET A 111 -3.25 1.65 -3.92
N ARG A 112 -3.47 0.51 -4.59
CA ARG A 112 -4.77 -0.18 -4.66
C ARG A 112 -4.56 -1.69 -4.53
N ALA A 113 -4.23 -2.11 -3.32
CA ALA A 113 -4.00 -3.50 -2.97
C ALA A 113 -5.33 -4.26 -2.98
N ASN A 114 -5.60 -5.00 -4.06
CA ASN A 114 -6.80 -5.83 -4.24
C ASN A 114 -6.87 -6.94 -3.17
N LEU A 115 -6.38 -8.14 -3.48
CA LEU A 115 -6.25 -9.23 -2.49
C LEU A 115 -4.85 -9.30 -1.88
N GLY A 116 -3.96 -8.35 -2.20
CA GLY A 116 -2.57 -8.32 -1.76
C GLY A 116 -1.62 -9.18 -2.60
N GLY A 117 -2.03 -9.61 -3.80
CA GLY A 117 -1.21 -10.47 -4.67
C GLY A 117 0.10 -9.80 -5.11
N PHE A 118 0.10 -8.49 -5.33
CA PHE A 118 1.31 -7.74 -5.67
C PHE A 118 2.37 -7.83 -4.56
N ALA A 119 2.01 -7.50 -3.32
CA ALA A 119 2.92 -7.60 -2.18
C ALA A 119 3.35 -9.05 -1.91
N ALA A 120 2.43 -10.01 -2.04
CA ALA A 120 2.75 -11.43 -1.90
C ALA A 120 3.81 -11.91 -2.89
N SER A 121 3.79 -11.37 -4.10
CA SER A 121 4.75 -11.69 -5.17
C SER A 121 6.14 -11.09 -4.95
N LEU A 122 6.28 -10.20 -3.97
CA LEU A 122 7.54 -9.55 -3.60
C LEU A 122 8.19 -10.17 -2.35
N MET A 123 7.65 -11.26 -1.80
CA MET A 123 8.18 -11.92 -0.59
C MET A 123 9.66 -12.29 -0.69
N ASP A 124 10.11 -12.76 -1.86
CA ASP A 124 11.51 -13.15 -2.08
C ASP A 124 12.42 -11.94 -2.40
N LYS A 125 11.92 -10.72 -2.21
CA LYS A 125 12.66 -9.48 -2.34
C LYS A 125 12.84 -8.87 -0.95
N ASP A 126 14.00 -8.30 -0.70
CA ASP A 126 14.28 -7.56 0.54
C ASP A 126 13.61 -6.18 0.50
N VAL A 127 12.27 -6.18 0.48
CA VAL A 127 11.42 -5.01 0.36
C VAL A 127 10.27 -5.08 1.36
N TRP A 128 9.84 -3.91 1.82
CA TRP A 128 8.64 -3.74 2.60
C TRP A 128 7.56 -3.10 1.73
N VAL A 129 6.33 -3.62 1.79
CA VAL A 129 5.20 -3.16 0.97
C VAL A 129 4.07 -2.68 1.88
N MET A 130 3.74 -1.38 1.79
CA MET A 130 2.49 -0.84 2.35
C MET A 130 1.36 -1.08 1.36
N ASN A 131 0.36 -1.88 1.77
CA ASN A 131 -0.82 -2.16 0.96
C ASN A 131 -1.91 -1.13 1.30
N VAL A 132 -2.38 -0.36 0.33
CA VAL A 132 -3.46 0.60 0.53
C VAL A 132 -4.72 0.08 -0.16
N VAL A 133 -5.78 -0.07 0.62
CA VAL A 133 -7.09 -0.53 0.14
C VAL A 133 -8.03 0.68 0.06
N PRO A 134 -8.61 0.98 -1.12
CA PRO A 134 -9.61 2.03 -1.23
C PRO A 134 -10.82 1.80 -0.32
N VAL A 135 -11.40 2.88 0.20
CA VAL A 135 -12.51 2.83 1.18
C VAL A 135 -13.78 2.12 0.66
N ASN A 136 -14.03 2.15 -0.64
CA ASN A 136 -15.11 1.43 -1.31
C ASN A 136 -14.87 -0.09 -1.43
N GLU A 137 -13.66 -0.55 -1.10
CA GLU A 137 -13.25 -1.95 -1.12
C GLU A 137 -12.73 -2.39 0.26
N SER A 138 -13.17 -1.73 1.33
CA SER A 138 -12.64 -1.87 2.70
C SER A 138 -12.58 -3.31 3.20
N THR A 139 -13.54 -4.15 2.81
CA THR A 139 -13.62 -5.57 3.19
C THR A 139 -12.39 -6.38 2.74
N LYS A 140 -11.70 -5.95 1.67
CA LYS A 140 -10.49 -6.62 1.17
C LYS A 140 -9.29 -6.43 2.11
N LEU A 141 -9.28 -5.40 2.96
CA LEU A 141 -8.20 -5.18 3.93
C LEU A 141 -8.07 -6.37 4.90
N ASN A 142 -9.17 -7.03 5.23
CA ASN A 142 -9.14 -8.25 6.05
C ASN A 142 -8.35 -9.39 5.39
N ILE A 143 -8.42 -9.50 4.06
CA ILE A 143 -7.67 -10.49 3.29
C ILE A 143 -6.17 -10.18 3.33
N ILE A 144 -5.80 -8.89 3.25
CA ILE A 144 -4.40 -8.44 3.41
C ILE A 144 -3.85 -8.92 4.77
N TYR A 145 -4.61 -8.70 5.85
CA TYR A 145 -4.21 -9.14 7.20
C TYR A 145 -4.18 -10.66 7.36
N ASP A 146 -5.15 -11.37 6.80
CA ASP A 146 -5.20 -12.84 6.84
C ASP A 146 -4.00 -13.48 6.11
N ARG A 147 -3.49 -12.83 5.05
CA ARG A 147 -2.23 -13.20 4.37
C ARG A 147 -0.98 -12.88 5.21
N GLY A 148 -1.13 -12.11 6.29
CA GLY A 148 -0.04 -11.63 7.13
C GLY A 148 0.70 -10.41 6.59
N LEU A 149 0.08 -9.69 5.66
CA LEU A 149 0.60 -8.45 5.10
C LEU A 149 0.13 -7.26 5.94
N ILE A 150 0.87 -6.16 5.85
CA ILE A 150 0.47 -4.88 6.45
C ILE A 150 -0.29 -4.04 5.43
N GLY A 151 -1.31 -3.31 5.87
CA GLY A 151 -2.05 -2.42 5.01
C GLY A 151 -2.84 -1.36 5.75
N THR A 152 -3.47 -0.45 4.99
CA THR A 152 -4.33 0.62 5.50
C THR A 152 -5.50 0.88 4.56
N LEU A 153 -6.60 1.42 5.10
CA LEU A 153 -7.63 2.04 4.27
C LEU A 153 -7.20 3.46 3.90
N HIS A 154 -7.55 3.89 2.68
CA HIS A 154 -7.42 5.30 2.30
C HIS A 154 -8.40 5.70 1.22
N ASP A 155 -8.84 6.96 1.25
CA ASP A 155 -9.57 7.59 0.15
C ASP A 155 -8.64 8.43 -0.69
N TRP A 156 -8.32 7.98 -1.91
CA TRP A 156 -7.43 8.69 -2.84
C TRP A 156 -8.00 9.97 -3.43
N CYS A 157 -9.24 10.35 -3.09
CA CYS A 157 -9.75 11.69 -3.30
C CYS A 157 -9.23 12.69 -2.23
N GLU A 158 -8.58 12.19 -1.17
CA GLU A 158 -7.90 12.96 -0.14
C GLU A 158 -6.39 12.68 -0.15
N SER A 159 -5.60 13.62 0.41
CA SER A 159 -4.16 13.42 0.59
C SER A 159 -3.86 12.28 1.57
N PHE A 160 -2.87 11.44 1.26
CA PHE A 160 -2.43 10.34 2.11
C PHE A 160 -1.55 10.85 3.25
N SER A 161 -1.78 10.32 4.47
CA SER A 161 -1.00 10.68 5.66
C SER A 161 0.39 10.02 5.66
N ALA A 162 1.24 10.42 4.73
CA ALA A 162 2.64 10.03 4.65
C ALA A 162 3.54 11.26 4.62
N TYR A 163 4.73 11.13 5.20
CA TYR A 163 5.78 12.13 5.01
C TYR A 163 6.21 12.17 3.54
N PRO A 164 6.50 13.34 2.96
CA PRO A 164 7.00 13.41 1.58
C PRO A 164 8.25 12.55 1.37
N ARG A 165 8.41 11.95 0.18
CA ARG A 165 9.62 11.20 -0.24
C ARG A 165 9.93 9.95 0.61
N THR A 166 8.90 9.24 1.05
CA THR A 166 9.01 8.06 1.92
C THR A 166 9.25 6.75 1.15
N TYR A 167 8.68 6.64 -0.06
CA TYR A 167 8.67 5.39 -0.82
C TYR A 167 9.61 5.44 -2.03
N ASP A 168 10.25 4.31 -2.32
CA ASP A 168 11.16 4.14 -3.46
C ASP A 168 10.38 3.70 -4.72
N LEU A 169 9.24 3.02 -4.55
CA LEU A 169 8.36 2.61 -5.64
C LEU A 169 6.89 2.76 -5.26
N LEU A 170 6.10 3.39 -6.13
CA LEU A 170 4.64 3.38 -6.06
C LEU A 170 4.08 2.50 -7.17
N HIS A 171 3.15 1.62 -6.82
CA HIS A 171 2.42 0.79 -7.76
C HIS A 171 0.94 1.16 -7.72
N ALA A 172 0.34 1.39 -8.88
CA ALA A 172 -1.07 1.74 -9.04
C ALA A 172 -1.68 0.90 -10.16
N TRP A 173 -2.65 0.05 -9.81
CA TRP A 173 -3.42 -0.74 -10.79
C TRP A 173 -4.88 -0.29 -10.79
N LEU A 174 -5.33 0.20 -11.95
CA LEU A 174 -6.67 0.75 -12.19
C LEU A 174 -7.09 1.84 -11.17
N LEU A 175 -6.13 2.47 -10.50
CA LEU A 175 -6.41 3.45 -9.45
C LEU A 175 -6.96 4.74 -10.04
N PHE A 176 -6.39 5.21 -11.15
CA PHE A 176 -6.81 6.45 -11.79
C PHE A 176 -8.21 6.31 -12.37
N SER A 177 -8.50 5.21 -13.07
CA SER A 177 -9.87 4.90 -13.49
C SER A 177 -10.85 4.89 -12.31
N ASN A 178 -10.45 4.33 -11.17
CA ASN A 178 -11.33 4.26 -9.99
C ASN A 178 -11.63 5.63 -9.38
N ILE A 179 -10.65 6.54 -9.32
CA ILE A 179 -10.88 7.88 -8.78
C ILE A 179 -11.65 8.77 -9.78
N GLU A 180 -11.45 8.57 -11.09
CA GLU A 180 -12.21 9.28 -12.14
C GLU A 180 -13.68 8.89 -12.11
N GLU A 181 -14.00 7.59 -11.95
CA GLU A 181 -15.37 7.10 -11.77
C GLU A 181 -16.06 7.70 -10.53
N ARG A 182 -15.28 8.13 -9.54
CA ARG A 182 -15.76 8.81 -8.33
C ARG A 182 -15.80 10.34 -8.46
N GLY A 183 -15.38 10.91 -9.59
CA GLY A 183 -15.37 12.35 -9.84
C GLY A 183 -14.20 13.11 -9.21
N CYS A 184 -13.12 12.41 -8.86
CA CYS A 184 -11.93 13.01 -8.24
C CYS A 184 -10.85 13.35 -9.30
N SER A 185 -9.99 14.33 -9.02
CA SER A 185 -8.98 14.80 -9.98
C SER A 185 -7.79 13.84 -10.11
N THR A 186 -7.51 13.45 -11.35
CA THR A 186 -6.30 12.70 -11.72
C THR A 186 -5.02 13.50 -11.45
N GLU A 187 -5.05 14.82 -11.63
CA GLU A 187 -3.94 15.72 -11.34
C GLU A 187 -3.61 15.77 -9.86
N ASP A 188 -4.63 15.87 -9.00
CA ASP A 188 -4.43 15.89 -7.54
C ASP A 188 -3.75 14.59 -7.08
N LEU A 189 -4.20 13.43 -7.60
CA LEU A 189 -3.54 12.15 -7.32
C LEU A 189 -2.10 12.10 -7.87
N LEU A 190 -1.83 12.65 -9.06
CA LEU A 190 -0.47 12.72 -9.61
C LEU A 190 0.46 13.58 -8.75
N ILE A 191 -0.03 14.73 -8.26
CA ILE A 191 0.72 15.60 -7.35
C ILE A 191 0.98 14.87 -6.04
N GLU A 192 0.01 14.13 -5.53
CA GLU A 192 0.16 13.33 -4.32
C GLU A 192 1.19 12.20 -4.50
N MET A 193 1.16 11.50 -5.63
CA MET A 193 2.19 10.52 -5.99
C MET A 193 3.58 11.16 -6.07
N ASP A 194 3.71 12.34 -6.68
CA ASP A 194 4.97 13.09 -6.74
C ASP A 194 5.47 13.47 -5.34
N ARG A 195 4.57 13.90 -4.45
CA ARG A 195 4.92 14.24 -3.06
C ARG A 195 5.45 13.02 -2.29
N ILE A 196 4.82 11.85 -2.45
CA ILE A 196 5.13 10.64 -1.68
C ILE A 196 6.40 9.95 -2.20
N VAL A 197 6.62 9.89 -3.51
CA VAL A 197 7.75 9.17 -4.10
C VAL A 197 9.07 9.92 -3.89
N ARG A 198 10.11 9.20 -3.49
CA ARG A 198 11.46 9.75 -3.32
C ARG A 198 12.06 10.17 -4.67
N PRO A 199 12.93 11.20 -4.72
CA PRO A 199 13.80 11.42 -5.88
C PRO A 199 14.48 10.14 -6.34
N LEU A 200 14.58 9.94 -7.65
CA LEU A 200 15.10 8.71 -8.28
C LEU A 200 14.24 7.45 -8.08
N GLY A 201 13.14 7.55 -7.33
CA GLY A 201 12.15 6.50 -7.17
C GLY A 201 11.31 6.26 -8.43
N PHE A 202 10.57 5.15 -8.41
CA PHE A 202 9.80 4.66 -9.53
C PHE A 202 8.31 4.74 -9.26
N ILE A 203 7.56 4.90 -10.34
CA ILE A 203 6.13 4.72 -10.35
C ILE A 203 5.78 3.72 -11.44
N ILE A 204 4.87 2.81 -11.13
CA ILE A 204 4.28 1.86 -12.07
C ILE A 204 2.78 2.13 -12.06
N ILE A 205 2.24 2.58 -13.19
CA ILE A 205 0.82 2.82 -13.37
C ILE A 205 0.33 1.86 -14.45
N ARG A 206 -0.56 0.95 -14.08
CA ARG A 206 -1.25 0.05 -15.01
C ARG A 206 -2.72 0.43 -15.04
N ASP A 207 -3.16 1.06 -16.12
CA ASP A 207 -4.52 1.61 -16.24
C ASP A 207 -4.99 1.61 -17.71
N LYS A 208 -6.19 2.10 -18.00
CA LYS A 208 -6.73 2.22 -19.36
C LYS A 208 -5.78 3.08 -20.24
N PRO A 209 -5.62 2.77 -21.55
CA PRO A 209 -4.77 3.55 -22.45
C PRO A 209 -5.10 5.05 -22.48
N SER A 210 -6.38 5.42 -22.41
CA SER A 210 -6.83 6.82 -22.36
C SER A 210 -6.27 7.57 -21.13
N VAL A 211 -6.27 6.90 -19.97
CA VAL A 211 -5.75 7.42 -18.71
C VAL A 211 -4.24 7.57 -18.77
N ILE A 212 -3.52 6.56 -19.28
CA ILE A 212 -2.06 6.64 -19.45
C ILE A 212 -1.68 7.79 -20.39
N ASN A 213 -2.38 7.95 -21.52
CA ASN A 213 -2.16 9.06 -22.45
C ASN A 213 -2.45 10.43 -21.82
N TYR A 214 -3.41 10.50 -20.89
CA TYR A 214 -3.70 11.71 -20.13
C TYR A 214 -2.55 12.05 -19.17
N ILE A 215 -2.12 11.08 -18.36
CA ILE A 215 -1.04 11.23 -17.39
C ILE A 215 0.28 11.65 -18.07
N GLN A 216 0.60 11.08 -19.23
CA GLN A 216 1.81 11.39 -20.00
C GLN A 216 1.98 12.89 -20.32
N LYS A 217 0.88 13.65 -20.45
CA LYS A 217 0.91 15.09 -20.70
C LYS A 217 1.53 15.87 -19.53
N TYR A 218 1.39 15.35 -18.31
CA TYR A 218 1.82 16.00 -17.07
C TYR A 218 3.19 15.53 -16.57
N LEU A 219 3.68 14.36 -17.01
CA LEU A 219 4.95 13.79 -16.54
C LEU A 219 6.13 14.73 -16.69
N LYS A 220 6.18 15.48 -17.80
CA LYS A 220 7.23 16.50 -18.04
C LYS A 220 7.17 17.63 -17.01
N ALA A 221 5.97 18.10 -16.67
CA ALA A 221 5.80 19.14 -15.67
C ALA A 221 6.25 18.67 -14.27
N LEU A 222 6.03 17.39 -13.95
CA LEU A 222 6.49 16.75 -12.72
C LEU A 222 7.99 16.36 -12.74
N ARG A 223 8.71 16.65 -13.84
CA ARG A 223 10.12 16.27 -14.07
C ARG A 223 10.38 14.77 -13.99
N TRP A 224 9.42 13.97 -14.46
CA TRP A 224 9.58 12.54 -14.65
C TRP A 224 9.98 12.33 -16.10
N ASP A 225 11.24 12.58 -16.45
CA ASP A 225 11.64 12.63 -17.87
C ASP A 225 12.00 11.27 -18.48
N GLY A 226 12.11 10.23 -17.65
CA GLY A 226 12.39 8.87 -18.09
C GLY A 226 11.17 8.00 -17.84
N TRP A 227 10.34 7.82 -18.86
CA TRP A 227 9.21 6.90 -18.82
C TRP A 227 9.15 6.00 -20.05
N SER A 228 8.60 4.81 -19.85
CA SER A 228 8.29 3.86 -20.91
C SER A 228 6.84 3.43 -20.76
N SER A 229 6.13 3.35 -21.89
CA SER A 229 4.78 2.79 -21.96
C SER A 229 4.85 1.44 -22.67
N VAL A 230 4.22 0.42 -22.12
CA VAL A 230 4.19 -0.93 -22.68
C VAL A 230 2.76 -1.46 -22.62
N GLU A 231 2.32 -2.09 -23.71
CA GLU A 231 1.07 -2.84 -23.71
C GLU A 231 1.29 -4.19 -22.98
N PRO A 232 0.58 -4.45 -21.87
CA PRO A 232 0.66 -5.72 -21.18
C PRO A 232 0.13 -6.86 -22.05
N LYS A 233 0.59 -8.07 -21.76
CA LYS A 233 -0.15 -9.25 -22.23
C LYS A 233 -1.48 -9.33 -21.49
N ILE A 234 -2.53 -9.73 -22.22
CA ILE A 234 -3.83 -10.03 -21.64
C ILE A 234 -3.66 -11.18 -20.63
N ASP A 235 -4.24 -11.00 -19.45
CA ASP A 235 -4.26 -11.97 -18.37
C ASP A 235 -5.67 -12.03 -17.75
N ALA A 236 -5.91 -13.00 -16.88
CA ALA A 236 -7.26 -13.26 -16.36
C ALA A 236 -7.84 -12.12 -15.49
N LEU A 237 -6.99 -11.24 -14.96
CA LEU A 237 -7.44 -10.06 -14.21
C LEU A 237 -7.68 -8.85 -15.13
N SER A 238 -7.39 -8.96 -16.42
CA SER A 238 -7.57 -7.88 -17.39
C SER A 238 -9.00 -7.93 -17.94
N SER A 239 -9.84 -6.98 -17.53
CA SER A 239 -11.23 -6.85 -18.02
C SER A 239 -11.37 -6.02 -19.31
N GLY A 240 -10.27 -5.44 -19.81
CA GLY A 240 -10.23 -4.63 -21.03
C GLY A 240 -8.81 -4.34 -21.49
N GLU A 241 -8.67 -3.40 -22.43
CA GLU A 241 -7.36 -2.88 -22.86
C GLU A 241 -6.73 -2.08 -21.72
N GLU A 242 -5.50 -2.45 -21.34
CA GLU A 242 -4.70 -1.78 -20.33
C GLU A 242 -3.37 -1.33 -20.94
N SER A 243 -2.71 -0.36 -20.34
CA SER A 243 -1.35 0.05 -20.67
C SER A 243 -0.56 0.25 -19.38
N ILE A 244 0.73 -0.08 -19.42
CA ILE A 244 1.64 0.05 -18.29
C ILE A 244 2.59 1.22 -18.57
N LEU A 245 2.55 2.23 -17.71
CA LEU A 245 3.52 3.31 -17.63
C LEU A 245 4.48 3.04 -16.48
N ILE A 246 5.77 2.95 -16.80
CA ILE A 246 6.84 2.98 -15.79
C ILE A 246 7.59 4.28 -15.96
N ALA A 247 7.68 5.08 -14.90
CA ALA A 247 8.45 6.32 -14.90
C ALA A 247 9.39 6.41 -13.71
N ARG A 248 10.49 7.13 -13.87
CA ARG A 248 11.45 7.43 -12.81
C ARG A 248 11.48 8.93 -12.54
N LYS A 249 11.30 9.30 -11.27
CA LYS A 249 11.38 10.69 -10.82
C LYS A 249 12.81 11.19 -10.87
N LYS A 250 13.07 12.37 -11.43
CA LYS A 250 14.40 12.98 -11.36
C LYS A 250 14.66 13.62 -10.00
N LEU A 251 15.94 13.64 -9.62
CA LEU A 251 16.38 14.52 -8.54
C LEU A 251 16.25 15.96 -9.00
N TRP A 252 15.57 16.78 -8.21
CA TRP A 252 15.56 18.22 -8.41
C TRP A 252 16.95 18.75 -8.11
N LYS A 253 17.75 18.93 -9.17
CA LYS A 253 18.93 19.77 -9.10
C LYS A 253 18.43 21.21 -9.14
N GLU A 254 18.92 22.05 -8.21
CA GLU A 254 18.89 23.49 -8.42
C GLU A 254 19.61 23.78 -9.76
N GLY A 255 19.17 24.83 -10.46
CA GLY A 255 19.63 25.14 -11.81
C GLY A 255 21.16 25.22 -11.91
N PRO A 256 21.72 25.25 -13.13
CA PRO A 256 23.17 25.30 -13.30
C PRO A 256 23.72 26.44 -12.45
N GLU A 257 24.61 26.10 -11.52
CA GLU A 257 25.50 27.04 -10.89
C GLU A 257 26.18 27.76 -12.05
N LYS A 258 25.79 29.02 -12.29
CA LYS A 258 26.48 29.85 -13.26
C LYS A 258 27.93 29.84 -12.80
N LEU A 259 28.80 29.19 -13.56
CA LEU A 259 30.24 29.25 -13.43
C LEU A 259 30.58 30.73 -13.18
N ARG A 260 30.91 31.05 -11.93
CA ARG A 260 31.61 32.29 -11.63
C ARG A 260 33.00 32.07 -12.20
N GLU A 261 33.21 32.54 -13.42
CA GLU A 261 34.55 32.83 -13.91
C GLU A 261 35.15 33.86 -12.96
N GLY A 262 36.03 33.40 -12.09
CA GLY A 262 36.86 34.17 -11.18
C GLY A 262 38.16 33.40 -10.99
N ASN A 263 39.25 34.00 -11.48
CA ASN A 263 40.59 33.42 -11.64
C ASN A 263 41.21 32.77 -10.38
N PRO A 264 42.20 31.86 -10.56
CA PRO A 264 42.77 31.03 -9.50
C PRO A 264 43.97 31.69 -8.82
N LYS A 265 43.94 31.79 -7.49
CA LYS A 265 45.06 31.84 -6.49
C LYS A 265 44.39 31.59 -5.12
N GLU A 266 44.86 30.82 -4.15
CA GLU A 266 46.18 30.33 -3.76
C GLU A 266 46.00 29.21 -2.72
N GLU A 267 46.96 28.29 -2.71
CA GLU A 267 47.49 27.46 -1.59
C GLU A 267 46.65 26.38 -0.87
N GLU A 268 47.18 25.15 -0.97
CA GLU A 268 46.94 23.98 -0.12
C GLU A 268 47.49 24.18 1.30
N GLU A 269 46.82 23.60 2.31
CA GLU A 269 47.51 22.78 3.32
C GLU A 269 46.54 21.73 3.94
N PRO A 270 47.03 20.52 4.33
CA PRO A 270 46.18 19.38 4.67
C PRO A 270 46.12 19.09 6.18
N ALA A 271 44.94 18.75 6.69
CA ALA A 271 44.73 18.04 7.95
C ALA A 271 43.23 17.65 8.00
N SER A 272 42.75 16.54 8.55
CA SER A 272 43.31 15.45 9.33
C SER A 272 42.19 14.40 9.39
N SER A 273 42.55 13.12 9.28
CA SER A 273 41.69 11.99 9.64
C SER A 273 41.12 12.16 11.04
N PHE A 274 39.79 12.10 11.19
CA PHE A 274 39.15 11.71 12.44
C PHE A 274 37.97 10.80 12.14
N ALA A 275 38.23 9.50 12.26
CA ALA A 275 37.22 8.49 12.47
C ALA A 275 36.58 8.71 13.85
N HIS A 276 35.28 8.97 13.88
CA HIS A 276 34.48 8.73 15.07
C HIS A 276 33.39 7.71 14.74
N HIS A 277 33.56 6.52 15.30
CA HIS A 277 32.48 5.59 15.57
C HIS A 277 31.39 6.29 16.37
N LEU A 278 30.20 6.43 15.79
CA LEU A 278 28.97 6.53 16.56
C LEU A 278 28.17 5.25 16.32
N ALA A 279 28.20 4.37 17.32
CA ALA A 279 27.27 3.28 17.46
C ALA A 279 25.87 3.86 17.62
N ILE A 280 25.00 3.62 16.64
CA ILE A 280 23.56 3.91 16.75
C ILE A 280 22.91 2.64 17.29
N ALA A 281 22.55 2.65 18.56
CA ALA A 281 21.71 1.64 19.19
C ALA A 281 20.29 1.67 18.57
N PRO A 282 19.62 0.51 18.44
CA PRO A 282 18.27 0.45 17.89
C PRO A 282 17.24 0.72 19.00
N THR A 283 16.77 1.96 19.09
CA THR A 283 15.55 2.29 19.83
C THR A 283 14.55 2.95 18.88
N PHE A 284 13.93 2.12 18.05
CA PHE A 284 12.64 2.42 17.43
C PHE A 284 11.78 1.16 17.53
N ALA A 285 11.32 0.90 18.74
CA ALA A 285 10.13 0.12 19.00
C ALA A 285 9.25 0.99 19.92
N TYR A 286 7.95 0.88 19.73
CA TYR A 286 6.85 1.64 20.35
C TYR A 286 6.33 2.83 19.52
N SER A 287 5.06 2.64 19.12
CA SER A 287 4.12 3.61 18.53
C SER A 287 3.93 3.56 17.02
N PHE A 288 3.70 2.38 16.45
CA PHE A 288 2.97 2.26 15.18
C PHE A 288 1.93 1.13 15.27
N LEU A 289 0.87 1.41 16.02
CA LEU A 289 -0.46 0.81 15.85
C LEU A 289 -1.44 1.97 15.73
N TYR A 290 -1.31 2.73 14.64
CA TYR A 290 -2.41 3.58 14.22
C TYR A 290 -3.46 2.64 13.64
N LEU A 291 -4.64 2.58 14.28
CA LEU A 291 -5.86 2.06 13.66
C LEU A 291 -5.94 2.66 12.26
N SER A 292 -5.88 1.81 11.22
CA SER A 292 -5.65 2.22 9.83
C SER A 292 -6.93 2.75 9.15
N GLY A 293 -7.74 3.50 9.90
CA GLY A 293 -9.02 4.06 9.49
C GLY A 293 -9.24 5.41 10.15
N ARG A 294 -9.91 6.34 9.44
CA ARG A 294 -10.31 7.63 10.00
C ARG A 294 -11.51 7.43 10.92
N ILE A 295 -11.24 6.97 12.14
CA ILE A 295 -12.26 6.76 13.15
C ILE A 295 -12.52 8.07 13.88
N LYS A 296 -13.78 8.51 13.92
CA LYS A 296 -14.17 9.74 14.64
C LYS A 296 -14.41 9.40 16.10
N PHE A 297 -13.74 10.10 17.02
CA PHE A 297 -14.11 10.02 18.43
C PHE A 297 -15.43 10.76 18.65
N PRO A 298 -16.36 10.23 19.47
CA PRO A 298 -17.56 10.97 19.84
C PRO A 298 -17.18 12.26 20.57
N PRO A 299 -17.96 13.35 20.43
CA PRO A 299 -17.73 14.57 21.18
C PRO A 299 -17.80 14.27 22.69
N THR A 300 -16.82 14.74 23.44
CA THR A 300 -16.84 14.66 24.90
C THR A 300 -17.98 15.54 25.41
N THR A 301 -19.07 14.92 25.85
CA THR A 301 -20.09 15.60 26.65
C THR A 301 -19.50 15.83 28.04
N SER A 302 -19.12 17.08 28.32
CA SER A 302 -18.79 17.58 29.67
C SER A 302 -20.05 17.73 30.52
#